data_AF-A0A4Q5KCG3-F1
#
_entry.id   AF-A0A4Q5KCG3-F1
#
_cell.length_a   1.000
_cell.length_b   1.000
_cell.length_c   1.000
_cell.angle_alpha   90.00
_cell.angle_beta   90.00
_cell.angle_gamma   90.00
#
_symmetry.space_group_name_H-M   'P 1'
#
loop_
_entity.id
_entity.type
_entity.pdbx_description
1 polymer ?
#
loop_
_entity_poly.entity_id
_entity_poly.type
_entity_poly.pdbx_seq_one_letter_code
_entity_poly.pdbx_strand_id
1 'polypeptide(L)'
;MSYSIHKERQLLLISTFSALLFAMIGITLGSLIHSLVIIFDGVYSLVSLGLTLVSLAAVMYIRKEEVAKNIKRVKVIESSVILLKGIAITLMCVLSFISAVEAIMDGGREVNTGIALAFGVFSMIGCYTSYWVMKTQGRAVNSALIEAEAKQWLMDTVISAAVFIGFMVAKLLLLTSHAHYAELADPVMVVLASIYFIIVPVKMIISSSKQLYQLSHNTFLGKYLHI
;
A
#
# COMPACT_ATOMS: atom_id res chain seq x y z
N MET A 1 -2.16 28.32 16.02
CA MET A 1 -2.64 26.91 16.09
C MET A 1 -3.57 26.55 14.92
N SER A 2 -4.61 27.34 14.59
CA SER A 2 -5.54 27.08 13.47
C SER A 2 -4.88 26.97 12.07
N TYR A 3 -3.89 27.82 11.77
CA TYR A 3 -3.16 27.80 10.48
C TYR A 3 -2.40 26.49 10.23
N SER A 4 -1.80 25.91 11.27
CA SER A 4 -1.09 24.63 11.18
C SER A 4 -2.03 23.47 10.85
N ILE A 5 -3.21 23.45 11.47
CA ILE A 5 -4.22 22.39 11.25
C ILE A 5 -4.80 22.48 9.83
N HIS A 6 -5.06 23.69 9.33
CA HIS A 6 -5.59 23.84 7.96
C HIS A 6 -4.56 23.38 6.91
N LYS A 7 -3.28 23.74 7.10
CA LYS A 7 -2.20 23.35 6.20
C LYS A 7 -1.90 21.84 6.28
N GLU A 8 -1.95 21.25 7.47
CA GLU A 8 -1.86 19.80 7.67
C GLU A 8 -2.95 19.07 6.87
N ARG A 9 -4.21 19.48 7.05
CA ARG A 9 -5.34 18.89 6.33
C ARG A 9 -5.20 19.03 4.82
N GLN A 10 -4.75 20.19 4.33
CA GLN A 10 -4.51 20.40 2.90
C GLN A 10 -3.43 19.45 2.36
N LEU A 11 -2.31 19.29 3.07
CA LEU A 11 -1.23 18.38 2.66
C LEU A 11 -1.71 16.92 2.63
N LEU A 12 -2.48 16.48 3.62
CA LEU A 12 -3.06 15.13 3.64
C LEU A 12 -4.07 14.91 2.51
N LEU A 13 -4.87 15.93 2.17
CA LEU A 13 -5.81 15.86 1.04
C LEU A 13 -5.06 15.77 -0.29
N ILE A 14 -3.97 16.53 -0.45
CA ILE A 14 -3.10 16.43 -1.63
C ILE A 14 -2.51 15.01 -1.72
N SER A 15 -1.96 14.48 -0.62
CA SER A 15 -1.44 13.10 -0.57
C SER A 15 -2.50 12.09 -1.00
N THR A 16 -3.69 12.18 -0.42
CA THR A 16 -4.80 11.27 -0.70
C THR A 16 -5.25 11.35 -2.16
N PHE A 17 -5.39 12.57 -2.70
CA PHE A 17 -5.80 12.76 -4.08
C PHE A 17 -4.75 12.28 -5.08
N SER A 18 -3.47 12.56 -4.82
CA SER A 18 -2.36 12.03 -5.62
C SER A 18 -2.36 10.50 -5.62
N ALA A 19 -2.47 9.86 -4.47
CA ALA A 19 -2.52 8.40 -4.36
C ALA A 19 -3.71 7.80 -5.12
N LEU A 20 -4.89 8.43 -5.04
CA LEU A 20 -6.07 8.01 -5.80
C LEU A 20 -5.86 8.14 -7.31
N LEU A 21 -5.26 9.24 -7.76
CA LEU A 21 -4.96 9.46 -9.17
C LEU A 21 -3.98 8.40 -9.70
N PHE A 22 -2.90 8.13 -8.96
CA PHE A 22 -1.93 7.08 -9.32
C PHE A 22 -2.58 5.70 -9.35
N ALA A 23 -3.45 5.37 -8.39
CA ALA A 23 -4.20 4.12 -8.39
C ALA A 23 -5.05 3.96 -9.66
N MET A 24 -5.82 4.99 -10.02
CA MET A 24 -6.70 4.96 -11.20
C MET A 24 -5.91 4.86 -12.50
N ILE A 25 -4.85 5.66 -12.64
CA ILE A 25 -3.98 5.64 -13.83
C ILE A 25 -3.27 4.28 -13.94
N GLY A 26 -2.70 3.78 -12.84
CA GLY A 26 -2.02 2.49 -12.79
C GLY A 26 -2.94 1.33 -13.18
N ILE A 27 -4.13 1.24 -12.59
CA ILE A 27 -5.09 0.17 -12.94
C ILE A 27 -5.49 0.26 -14.42
N THR A 28 -5.78 1.47 -14.91
CA THR A 28 -6.24 1.67 -16.30
C THR A 28 -5.13 1.34 -17.30
N LEU A 29 -3.95 1.94 -17.14
CA LEU A 29 -2.81 1.71 -18.04
C LEU A 29 -2.31 0.28 -17.94
N GLY A 30 -2.17 -0.26 -16.74
CA GLY A 30 -1.74 -1.64 -16.52
C GLY A 30 -2.67 -2.65 -17.19
N SER A 31 -3.99 -2.40 -17.19
CA SER A 31 -4.95 -3.22 -17.93
C SER A 31 -4.79 -3.08 -19.44
N LEU A 32 -4.57 -1.86 -19.94
CA LEU A 32 -4.39 -1.59 -21.38
C LEU A 32 -3.11 -2.20 -21.96
N ILE A 33 -2.03 -2.21 -21.20
CA ILE A 33 -0.73 -2.74 -21.65
C ILE A 33 -0.44 -4.15 -21.11
N HIS A 34 -1.43 -4.78 -20.47
CA HIS A 34 -1.32 -6.10 -19.88
C HIS A 34 -0.12 -6.25 -18.92
N SER A 35 0.15 -5.25 -18.07
CA SER A 35 1.21 -5.30 -17.07
C SER A 35 0.66 -5.68 -15.70
N LEU A 36 1.09 -6.82 -15.15
CA LEU A 36 0.72 -7.24 -13.80
C LEU A 36 1.34 -6.32 -12.74
N VAL A 37 2.58 -5.85 -12.93
CA VAL A 37 3.26 -5.04 -11.90
C VAL A 37 2.63 -3.65 -11.75
N ILE A 38 2.16 -3.06 -12.85
CA ILE A 38 1.49 -1.76 -12.82
C ILE A 38 0.07 -1.91 -12.25
N ILE A 39 -0.64 -2.99 -12.58
CA ILE A 39 -1.93 -3.30 -11.95
C ILE A 39 -1.73 -3.53 -10.45
N PHE A 40 -0.70 -4.29 -10.05
CA PHE A 40 -0.37 -4.56 -8.65
C PHE A 40 -0.21 -3.27 -7.86
N ASP A 41 0.61 -2.34 -8.35
CA ASP A 41 0.84 -1.04 -7.71
C ASP A 41 -0.45 -0.20 -7.61
N GLY A 42 -1.24 -0.16 -8.68
CA GLY A 42 -2.51 0.57 -8.71
C GLY A 42 -3.56 0.00 -7.75
N VAL A 43 -3.75 -1.33 -7.74
CA VAL A 43 -4.66 -2.02 -6.82
C VAL A 43 -4.16 -1.89 -5.38
N TYR A 44 -2.85 -1.95 -5.15
CA TYR A 44 -2.24 -1.72 -3.84
C TYR A 44 -2.60 -0.36 -3.26
N SER A 45 -2.41 0.68 -4.07
CA SER A 45 -2.77 2.04 -3.70
C SER A 45 -4.27 2.18 -3.41
N LEU A 46 -5.14 1.58 -4.23
CA LEU A 46 -6.60 1.64 -4.03
C LEU A 46 -7.06 0.92 -2.75
N VAL A 47 -6.55 -0.29 -2.51
CA VAL A 47 -6.85 -1.07 -1.31
C VAL A 47 -6.34 -0.34 -0.07
N SER A 48 -5.11 0.19 -0.10
CA SER A 48 -4.53 0.96 1.00
C SER A 48 -5.36 2.21 1.32
N LEU A 49 -5.83 2.93 0.30
CA LEU A 49 -6.71 4.09 0.45
C LEU A 49 -8.04 3.70 1.10
N GLY A 50 -8.72 2.67 0.59
CA GLY A 50 -9.97 2.18 1.16
C GLY A 50 -9.83 1.76 2.62
N LEU A 51 -8.75 1.04 2.95
CA LEU A 51 -8.42 0.64 4.31
C LEU A 51 -8.08 1.83 5.23
N THR A 52 -7.52 2.89 4.66
CA THR A 52 -7.27 4.14 5.39
C THR A 52 -8.58 4.85 5.72
N LEU A 53 -9.56 4.87 4.81
CA LEU A 53 -10.90 5.37 5.09
C LEU A 53 -11.61 4.56 6.19
N VAL A 54 -11.49 3.23 6.17
CA VAL A 54 -12.00 2.36 7.25
C VAL A 54 -11.34 2.71 8.59
N SER A 55 -10.03 2.96 8.58
CA SER A 55 -9.30 3.36 9.80
C SER A 55 -9.77 4.70 10.34
N LEU A 56 -10.02 5.67 9.46
CA LEU A 56 -10.55 6.97 9.83
C LEU A 56 -11.96 6.85 10.41
N ALA A 57 -12.83 6.06 9.79
CA ALA A 57 -14.17 5.79 10.30
C ALA A 57 -14.13 5.14 11.70
N ALA A 58 -13.23 4.18 11.91
CA ALA A 58 -13.03 3.56 13.21
C ALA A 58 -12.55 4.56 14.28
N VAL A 59 -11.60 5.44 13.94
CA VAL A 59 -11.14 6.50 14.85
C VAL A 59 -12.27 7.47 15.21
N MET A 60 -13.07 7.89 14.23
CA MET A 60 -14.24 8.75 14.48
C MET A 60 -15.27 8.06 15.39
N TYR A 61 -15.46 6.75 15.23
CA TYR A 61 -16.35 5.97 16.10
C TYR A 61 -15.80 5.83 17.53
N ILE A 62 -14.49 5.53 17.67
CA ILE A 62 -13.81 5.42 18.96
C ILE A 62 -13.88 6.72 19.78
N ARG A 63 -13.82 7.88 19.12
CA ARG A 63 -13.87 9.20 19.78
C ARG A 63 -15.23 9.55 20.39
N LYS A 64 -16.30 8.80 20.10
CA LYS A 64 -17.59 9.00 20.77
C LYS A 64 -17.44 8.71 22.27
N GLU A 65 -17.95 9.59 23.11
CA GLU A 65 -17.74 9.53 24.57
C GLU A 65 -18.16 8.18 25.19
N GLU A 66 -19.26 7.62 24.71
CA GLU A 66 -19.77 6.29 25.11
C GLU A 66 -18.79 5.14 24.82
N VAL A 67 -18.03 5.25 23.73
CA VAL A 67 -17.07 4.23 23.29
C VAL A 67 -15.71 4.47 23.95
N ALA A 68 -15.27 5.73 24.00
CA ALA A 68 -13.99 6.14 24.56
C ALA A 68 -13.84 5.79 26.05
N LYS A 69 -14.94 5.80 26.81
CA LYS A 69 -14.96 5.39 28.24
C LYS A 69 -14.56 3.93 28.44
N ASN A 70 -14.74 3.07 27.44
CA ASN A 70 -14.40 1.65 27.52
C ASN A 70 -13.13 1.33 26.73
N ILE A 71 -11.97 1.43 27.40
CA ILE A 71 -10.63 1.17 26.82
C ILE A 71 -10.56 -0.19 26.13
N LYS A 72 -11.22 -1.21 26.68
CA LYS A 72 -11.25 -2.55 26.07
C LYS A 72 -11.99 -2.53 24.73
N ARG A 73 -13.14 -1.87 24.66
CA ARG A 73 -13.91 -1.72 23.42
C ARG A 73 -13.11 -0.98 22.35
N VAL A 74 -12.38 0.06 22.74
CA VAL A 74 -11.46 0.79 21.86
C VAL A 74 -10.39 -0.14 21.30
N LYS A 75 -9.67 -0.88 22.16
CA LYS A 75 -8.61 -1.80 21.72
C LYS A 75 -9.13 -2.91 20.79
N VAL A 76 -10.33 -3.45 21.06
CA VAL A 76 -10.94 -4.45 20.16
C VAL A 76 -11.17 -3.84 18.77
N ILE A 77 -11.70 -2.62 18.68
CA ILE A 77 -11.94 -1.94 17.40
C ILE A 77 -10.61 -1.68 16.67
N GLU A 78 -9.60 -1.16 17.37
CA GLU A 78 -8.27 -0.92 16.80
C GLU A 78 -7.65 -2.21 16.25
N SER A 79 -7.60 -3.28 17.05
CA SER A 79 -7.05 -4.57 16.62
C SER A 79 -7.85 -5.18 15.47
N SER A 80 -9.18 -5.04 15.45
CA SER A 80 -10.03 -5.53 14.34
C SER A 80 -9.74 -4.80 13.02
N VAL A 81 -9.53 -3.49 13.05
CA VAL A 81 -9.17 -2.71 11.85
C VAL A 81 -7.79 -3.11 11.33
N ILE A 82 -6.80 -3.29 12.22
CA ILE A 82 -5.45 -3.72 11.84
C ILE A 82 -5.49 -5.14 11.26
N LEU A 83 -6.30 -6.04 11.85
CA LEU A 83 -6.50 -7.39 11.33
C LEU A 83 -7.12 -7.36 9.93
N LEU A 84 -8.17 -6.57 9.71
CA LEU A 84 -8.81 -6.39 8.39
C LEU A 84 -7.80 -5.87 7.35
N LYS A 85 -6.98 -4.88 7.72
CA LYS A 85 -5.90 -4.36 6.88
C LYS A 85 -4.93 -5.46 6.45
N GLY A 86 -4.45 -6.21 7.44
CA GLY A 86 -3.54 -7.33 7.20
C GLY A 86 -4.13 -8.37 6.25
N ILE A 87 -5.39 -8.77 6.48
CA ILE A 87 -6.07 -9.77 5.63
C ILE A 87 -6.23 -9.26 4.19
N ALA A 88 -6.74 -8.04 4.01
CA ALA A 88 -6.99 -7.47 2.69
C ALA A 88 -5.71 -7.35 1.85
N ILE A 89 -4.63 -6.83 2.43
CA ILE A 89 -3.34 -6.71 1.72
C ILE A 89 -2.74 -8.09 1.45
N THR A 90 -2.82 -9.02 2.40
CA THR A 90 -2.32 -10.40 2.20
C THR A 90 -3.06 -11.09 1.06
N LEU A 91 -4.39 -10.98 1.02
CA LEU A 91 -5.21 -11.57 -0.04
C LEU A 91 -4.81 -11.04 -1.42
N MET A 92 -4.65 -9.72 -1.55
CA MET A 92 -4.21 -9.12 -2.82
C MET A 92 -2.81 -9.60 -3.22
N CYS A 93 -1.86 -9.69 -2.28
CA CYS A 93 -0.52 -10.20 -2.57
C CYS A 93 -0.58 -11.66 -3.07
N VAL A 94 -1.40 -12.51 -2.44
CA VAL A 94 -1.56 -13.91 -2.85
C VAL A 94 -2.20 -14.01 -4.24
N LEU A 95 -3.27 -13.26 -4.51
CA LEU A 95 -3.92 -13.28 -5.83
C LEU A 95 -2.97 -12.80 -6.94
N SER A 96 -2.21 -11.73 -6.68
CA SER A 96 -1.26 -11.19 -7.64
C SER A 96 -0.08 -12.14 -7.87
N PHE A 97 0.39 -12.80 -6.81
CA PHE A 97 1.41 -13.84 -6.92
C PHE A 97 0.95 -15.02 -7.77
N ILE A 98 -0.28 -15.51 -7.56
CA ILE A 98 -0.86 -16.59 -8.37
C ILE A 98 -0.90 -16.18 -9.84
N SER A 99 -1.46 -15.00 -10.15
CA SER A 99 -1.52 -14.50 -11.53
C SER A 99 -0.13 -14.33 -12.16
N ALA A 100 0.88 -13.95 -11.38
CA ALA A 100 2.25 -13.84 -11.87
C ALA A 100 2.90 -15.21 -12.12
N VAL A 101 2.66 -16.19 -11.26
CA VAL A 101 3.14 -17.56 -11.47
C VAL A 101 2.48 -18.19 -12.69
N GLU A 102 1.17 -18.01 -12.87
CA GLU A 102 0.46 -18.44 -14.07
C GLU A 102 1.05 -17.80 -15.32
N ALA A 103 1.28 -16.49 -15.32
CA ALA A 103 1.90 -15.80 -16.45
C ALA A 103 3.32 -16.31 -16.76
N ILE A 104 4.11 -16.71 -15.76
CA ILE A 104 5.43 -17.33 -15.98
C ILE A 104 5.28 -18.72 -16.61
N MET A 105 4.32 -19.52 -16.15
CA MET A 105 4.06 -20.86 -16.68
C MET A 105 3.56 -20.83 -18.13
N ASP A 106 2.83 -19.77 -18.49
CA ASP A 106 2.32 -19.55 -19.86
C ASP A 106 3.38 -19.00 -20.82
N GLY A 107 4.63 -18.84 -20.37
CA GLY A 107 5.77 -18.40 -21.19
C GLY A 107 6.18 -16.93 -20.98
N GLY A 108 5.46 -16.19 -20.15
CA GLY A 108 5.65 -14.77 -19.88
C GLY A 108 4.44 -13.94 -20.32
N ARG A 109 4.59 -12.62 -20.25
CA ARG A 109 3.57 -11.68 -20.68
C ARG A 109 4.17 -10.62 -21.58
N GLU A 110 3.64 -10.51 -22.80
CA GLU A 110 3.98 -9.42 -23.68
C GLU A 110 3.45 -8.10 -23.11
N VAL A 111 4.36 -7.28 -22.60
CA VAL A 111 4.07 -5.94 -22.11
C VAL A 111 4.66 -4.93 -23.07
N ASN A 112 3.89 -3.89 -23.41
CA ASN A 112 4.44 -2.75 -24.16
C ASN A 112 5.46 -1.99 -23.29
N THR A 113 6.73 -2.40 -23.37
CA THR A 113 7.83 -1.85 -22.57
C THR A 113 8.02 -0.35 -22.78
N GLY A 114 7.65 0.20 -23.95
CA GLY A 114 7.70 1.63 -24.22
C GLY A 114 6.72 2.42 -23.37
N ILE A 115 5.45 1.99 -23.33
CA ILE A 115 4.41 2.63 -22.50
C ILE A 115 4.70 2.37 -21.02
N ALA A 116 5.15 1.15 -20.66
CA ALA A 116 5.51 0.81 -19.29
C ALA A 116 6.65 1.68 -18.75
N LEU A 117 7.68 1.95 -19.56
CA LEU A 117 8.76 2.88 -19.20
C LEU A 117 8.27 4.32 -19.07
N ALA A 118 7.43 4.79 -19.99
CA ALA A 118 6.85 6.13 -19.91
C ALA A 118 6.03 6.30 -18.62
N PHE A 119 5.23 5.29 -18.26
CA PHE A 119 4.53 5.25 -16.98
C PHE A 119 5.50 5.18 -15.81
N GLY A 120 6.55 4.36 -15.88
CA GLY A 120 7.57 4.28 -14.82
C GLY A 120 8.25 5.61 -14.53
N VAL A 121 8.59 6.40 -15.57
CA VAL A 121 9.11 7.77 -15.40
C VAL A 121 8.06 8.67 -14.77
N PHE A 122 6.82 8.63 -15.27
CA PHE A 122 5.72 9.42 -14.73
C PHE A 122 5.47 9.13 -13.25
N SER A 123 5.41 7.86 -12.85
CA SER A 123 5.23 7.43 -11.47
C SER A 123 6.40 7.80 -10.59
N MET A 124 7.63 7.61 -11.05
CA MET A 124 8.82 8.00 -10.29
C MET A 124 8.85 9.53 -10.03
N ILE A 125 8.61 10.35 -11.06
CA ILE A 125 8.54 11.81 -10.91
C ILE A 125 7.36 12.18 -10.00
N GLY A 126 6.20 11.58 -10.21
CA GLY A 126 5.00 11.77 -9.41
C GLY A 126 5.22 11.52 -7.92
N CYS A 127 5.71 10.33 -7.56
CA CYS A 127 6.02 9.96 -6.20
C CYS A 127 7.08 10.89 -5.58
N TYR A 128 8.12 11.23 -6.33
CA TYR A 128 9.17 12.13 -5.86
C TYR A 128 8.64 13.55 -5.62
N THR A 129 7.78 14.08 -6.51
CA THR A 129 7.17 15.40 -6.34
C THR A 129 6.25 15.43 -5.12
N SER A 130 5.42 14.40 -4.91
CA SER A 130 4.60 14.25 -3.71
C SER A 130 5.45 14.21 -2.43
N TYR A 131 6.53 13.42 -2.43
CA TYR A 131 7.51 13.40 -1.34
C TYR A 131 8.10 14.78 -1.06
N TRP A 132 8.57 15.47 -2.11
CA TRP A 132 9.20 16.77 -1.99
C TRP A 132 8.23 17.83 -1.46
N VAL A 133 6.98 17.84 -1.93
CA VAL A 133 5.91 18.70 -1.42
C VAL A 133 5.64 18.43 0.06
N MET A 134 5.48 17.16 0.47
CA MET A 134 5.26 16.80 1.88
C MET A 134 6.45 17.21 2.75
N LYS A 135 7.68 16.97 2.31
CA LYS A 135 8.90 17.29 3.06
C LYS A 135 9.12 18.80 3.20
N THR A 136 8.94 19.56 2.14
CA THR A 136 9.20 21.01 2.15
C THR A 136 8.10 21.76 2.88
N GLN A 137 6.84 21.47 2.58
CA GLN A 137 5.70 22.18 3.17
C GLN A 137 5.35 21.65 4.57
N GLY A 138 5.66 20.38 4.86
CA GLY A 138 5.45 19.75 6.17
C GLY A 138 6.37 20.24 7.28
N ARG A 139 7.56 20.77 6.95
CA ARG A 139 8.48 21.38 7.93
C ARG A 139 7.83 22.52 8.72
N ALA A 140 6.89 23.25 8.11
CA ALA A 140 6.18 24.35 8.75
C ALA A 140 5.07 23.89 9.72
N VAL A 141 4.67 22.61 9.67
CA VAL A 141 3.49 22.07 10.37
C VAL A 141 3.90 21.24 11.61
N ASN A 142 5.13 20.72 11.65
CA ASN A 142 5.68 19.88 12.73
C ASN A 142 4.71 18.75 13.17
N SER A 143 4.17 18.03 12.18
CA SER A 143 3.23 16.92 12.40
C SER A 143 3.90 15.59 12.06
N ALA A 144 3.83 14.65 13.02
CA ALA A 144 4.28 13.27 12.84
C ALA A 144 3.53 12.55 11.70
N LEU A 145 2.29 12.98 11.40
CA LEU A 145 1.48 12.39 10.34
C LEU A 145 2.02 12.79 8.96
N ILE A 146 2.39 14.06 8.78
CA ILE A 146 3.02 14.52 7.53
C ILE A 146 4.41 13.90 7.34
N GLU A 147 5.17 13.71 8.42
CA GLU A 147 6.45 13.01 8.36
C GLU A 147 6.27 11.54 7.94
N ALA A 148 5.25 10.86 8.47
CA ALA A 148 4.92 9.50 8.08
C ALA A 148 4.53 9.40 6.59
N GLU A 149 3.65 10.29 6.11
CA GLU A 149 3.27 10.37 4.70
C GLU A 149 4.47 10.67 3.80
N ALA A 150 5.35 11.60 4.19
CA ALA A 150 6.58 11.87 3.44
C ALA A 150 7.48 10.62 3.35
N LYS A 151 7.65 9.89 4.45
CA LYS A 151 8.42 8.63 4.43
C LYS A 151 7.75 7.58 3.52
N GLN A 152 6.43 7.52 3.49
CA GLN A 152 5.69 6.62 2.62
C GLN A 152 5.92 6.98 1.14
N TRP A 153 5.75 8.25 0.75
CA TRP A 153 6.03 8.69 -0.63
C TRP A 153 7.48 8.46 -1.06
N LEU A 154 8.44 8.54 -0.12
CA LEU A 154 9.82 8.18 -0.40
C LEU A 154 9.97 6.68 -0.71
N MET A 155 9.31 5.82 0.07
CA MET A 155 9.28 4.38 -0.20
C MET A 155 8.63 4.09 -1.55
N ASP A 156 7.51 4.74 -1.87
CA ASP A 156 6.80 4.59 -3.15
C ASP A 156 7.67 5.06 -4.32
N THR A 157 8.50 6.09 -4.13
CA THR A 157 9.51 6.54 -5.11
C THR A 157 10.56 5.46 -5.35
N VAL A 158 11.07 4.82 -4.30
CA VAL A 158 12.07 3.74 -4.40
C VAL A 158 11.49 2.53 -5.12
N ILE A 159 10.24 2.15 -4.80
CA ILE A 159 9.53 1.05 -5.46
C ILE A 159 9.30 1.38 -6.94
N SER A 160 8.83 2.60 -7.25
CA SER A 160 8.64 3.08 -8.63
C SER A 160 9.94 3.05 -9.43
N ALA A 161 11.06 3.44 -8.81
CA ALA A 161 12.37 3.37 -9.44
C ALA A 161 12.81 1.92 -9.70
N ALA A 162 12.54 0.98 -8.78
CA ALA A 162 12.82 -0.44 -8.99
C ALA A 162 12.02 -1.03 -10.16
N VAL A 163 10.72 -0.70 -10.25
CA VAL A 163 9.86 -1.11 -11.38
C VAL A 163 10.34 -0.51 -12.70
N PHE A 164 10.70 0.78 -12.70
CA PHE A 164 11.28 1.45 -13.87
C PHE A 164 12.57 0.78 -14.34
N ILE A 165 13.48 0.45 -13.42
CA ILE A 165 14.72 -0.29 -13.73
C ILE A 165 14.39 -1.67 -14.30
N GLY A 166 13.41 -2.37 -13.74
CA GLY A 166 12.99 -3.68 -14.26
C GLY A 166 12.49 -3.60 -15.71
N PHE A 167 11.66 -2.61 -16.04
CA PHE A 167 11.25 -2.37 -17.43
C PHE A 167 12.37 -1.87 -18.34
N MET A 168 13.35 -1.14 -17.79
CA MET A 168 14.54 -0.73 -18.54
C MET A 168 15.37 -1.95 -18.95
N VAL A 169 15.59 -2.88 -18.01
CA VAL A 169 16.26 -4.16 -18.29
C VAL A 169 15.47 -4.98 -19.29
N ALA A 170 14.14 -5.07 -19.15
CA ALA A 170 13.28 -5.74 -20.13
C ALA A 170 13.45 -5.16 -21.54
N LYS A 171 13.50 -3.83 -21.67
CA LYS A 171 13.71 -3.17 -22.97
C LYS A 171 15.10 -3.41 -23.55
N LEU A 172 16.14 -3.47 -22.71
CA LEU A 172 17.49 -3.82 -23.16
C LEU A 172 17.55 -5.27 -23.65
N LEU A 173 16.85 -6.20 -22.99
CA LEU A 173 16.77 -7.60 -23.41
C LEU A 173 16.12 -7.75 -24.80
N LEU A 174 15.10 -6.94 -25.11
CA LEU A 174 14.48 -6.92 -26.46
C LEU A 174 15.47 -6.53 -27.58
N LEU A 175 16.55 -5.82 -27.26
CA LEU A 175 17.59 -5.44 -28.23
C LEU A 175 18.67 -6.52 -28.41
N THR A 176 18.58 -7.63 -27.66
CA THR A 176 19.55 -8.73 -27.68
C THR A 176 18.93 -10.01 -28.22
N SER A 177 19.74 -11.06 -28.42
CA SER A 177 19.27 -12.41 -28.78
C SER A 177 18.39 -13.07 -27.70
N HIS A 178 18.23 -12.44 -26.54
CA HIS A 178 17.52 -12.95 -25.37
C HIS A 178 16.14 -12.29 -25.17
N ALA A 179 15.53 -11.79 -26.25
CA ALA A 179 14.25 -11.07 -26.23
C ALA A 179 13.13 -11.82 -25.48
N HIS A 180 13.09 -13.16 -25.56
CA HIS A 180 12.10 -13.99 -24.84
C HIS A 180 12.13 -13.76 -23.30
N TYR A 181 13.27 -13.44 -22.71
CA TYR A 181 13.35 -13.16 -21.26
C TYR A 181 12.68 -11.83 -20.87
N ALA A 182 12.45 -10.92 -21.83
CA ALA A 182 11.77 -9.65 -21.55
C ALA A 182 10.31 -9.86 -21.12
N GLU A 183 9.64 -10.91 -21.64
CA GLU A 183 8.26 -11.27 -21.30
C GLU A 183 8.12 -11.79 -19.86
N LEU A 184 9.21 -12.29 -19.27
CA LEU A 184 9.23 -12.74 -17.88
C LEU A 184 9.44 -11.59 -16.89
N ALA A 185 9.91 -10.42 -17.35
CA ALA A 185 10.29 -9.34 -16.46
C ALA A 185 9.11 -8.84 -15.61
N ASP A 186 7.94 -8.62 -16.22
CA ASP A 186 6.75 -8.12 -15.52
C ASP A 186 6.22 -9.12 -14.47
N PRO A 187 5.96 -10.40 -14.81
CA PRO A 187 5.57 -11.40 -13.81
C PRO A 187 6.62 -11.62 -12.70
N VAL A 188 7.91 -11.65 -13.04
CA VAL A 188 8.98 -11.81 -12.05
C VAL A 188 9.01 -10.65 -11.06
N MET A 189 8.83 -9.41 -11.53
CA MET A 189 8.72 -8.25 -10.64
C MET A 189 7.54 -8.39 -9.67
N VAL A 190 6.39 -8.91 -10.12
CA VAL A 190 5.23 -9.13 -9.24
C VAL A 190 5.48 -10.24 -8.22
N VAL A 191 6.13 -11.34 -8.61
CA VAL A 191 6.54 -12.39 -7.68
C VAL A 191 7.42 -11.81 -6.57
N LEU A 192 8.45 -11.05 -6.94
CA LEU A 192 9.37 -10.43 -5.98
C LEU A 192 8.66 -9.42 -5.08
N ALA A 193 7.82 -8.55 -5.66
CA ALA A 193 7.04 -7.57 -4.92
C ALA A 193 6.09 -8.25 -3.93
N SER A 194 5.38 -9.31 -4.35
CA SER A 194 4.42 -10.03 -3.51
C SER A 194 5.09 -10.72 -2.33
N ILE A 195 6.25 -11.38 -2.55
CA ILE A 195 7.04 -11.99 -1.47
C ILE A 195 7.55 -10.93 -0.48
N TYR A 196 8.00 -9.79 -0.98
CA TYR A 196 8.47 -8.70 -0.12
C TYR A 196 7.32 -8.10 0.70
N PHE A 197 6.21 -7.75 0.04
CA PHE A 197 5.10 -7.05 0.68
C PHE A 197 4.31 -7.91 1.65
N ILE A 198 4.22 -9.23 1.46
CA ILE A 198 3.44 -10.10 2.35
C ILE A 198 3.97 -10.16 3.79
N ILE A 199 5.24 -9.82 4.01
CA ILE A 199 5.89 -9.87 5.33
C ILE A 199 5.20 -8.93 6.34
N VAL A 200 4.89 -7.70 5.91
CA VAL A 200 4.28 -6.67 6.75
C VAL A 200 2.84 -7.05 7.18
N PRO A 201 1.89 -7.33 6.27
CA PRO A 201 0.51 -7.64 6.62
C PRO A 201 0.39 -8.97 7.39
N VAL A 202 1.23 -9.97 7.13
CA VAL A 202 1.24 -11.21 7.94
C VAL A 202 1.59 -10.90 9.39
N LYS A 203 2.61 -10.06 9.64
CA LYS A 203 2.92 -9.60 11.00
C LYS A 203 1.75 -8.83 11.64
N MET A 204 1.05 -8.01 10.87
CA MET A 204 -0.16 -7.31 11.34
C MET A 204 -1.26 -8.29 11.75
N ILE A 205 -1.52 -9.33 10.96
CA ILE A 205 -2.51 -10.38 11.27
C ILE A 205 -2.16 -11.10 12.56
N ILE A 206 -0.91 -11.57 12.69
CA ILE A 206 -0.44 -12.33 13.85
C ILE A 206 -0.53 -11.48 15.12
N SER A 207 -0.03 -10.24 15.08
CA SER A 207 -0.04 -9.31 16.22
C SER A 207 -1.48 -8.98 16.65
N SER A 208 -2.36 -8.67 15.69
CA SER A 208 -3.75 -8.29 15.98
C SER A 208 -4.58 -9.46 16.49
N SER A 209 -4.38 -10.65 15.92
CA SER A 209 -5.03 -11.88 16.39
C SER A 209 -4.62 -12.20 17.84
N LYS A 210 -3.33 -12.05 18.17
CA LYS A 210 -2.84 -12.24 19.54
C LYS A 210 -3.46 -11.24 20.51
N GLN A 211 -3.57 -9.97 20.14
CA GLN A 211 -4.20 -8.94 20.96
C GLN A 211 -5.68 -9.23 21.20
N LEU A 212 -6.44 -9.59 20.16
CA LEU A 212 -7.85 -9.96 20.28
C LEU A 212 -8.06 -11.17 21.19
N TYR A 213 -7.20 -12.20 21.07
CA TYR A 213 -7.23 -13.36 21.94
C TYR A 213 -6.99 -12.99 23.40
N GLN A 214 -5.98 -12.16 23.69
CA GLN A 214 -5.69 -11.68 25.06
C GLN A 214 -6.84 -10.86 25.66
N LEU A 215 -7.45 -9.98 24.86
CA LEU A 215 -8.61 -9.17 25.29
C LEU A 215 -9.83 -10.04 25.59
N SER A 216 -10.03 -11.11 24.82
CA SER A 216 -11.08 -12.11 25.10
C SER A 216 -10.79 -12.86 26.41
N HIS A 217 -9.58 -13.40 26.56
CA HIS A 217 -9.20 -14.22 27.72
C HIS A 217 -9.25 -13.47 29.06
N ASN A 218 -8.79 -12.21 29.11
CA ASN A 218 -8.87 -11.39 30.33
C ASN A 218 -10.32 -11.13 30.78
N THR A 219 -11.29 -11.19 29.85
CA THR A 219 -12.72 -11.12 30.19
C THR A 219 -13.19 -12.32 30.98
N PHE A 220 -12.67 -13.51 30.61
CA PHE A 220 -13.06 -14.75 31.24
C PHE A 220 -12.54 -14.76 32.68
N LEU A 221 -11.25 -14.47 32.90
CA LEU A 221 -10.67 -14.42 34.26
C LEU A 221 -11.28 -13.33 35.16
N GLY A 222 -11.57 -12.13 34.63
CA GLY A 222 -12.24 -11.08 35.39
C GLY A 222 -13.66 -11.44 35.83
N LYS A 223 -14.34 -12.35 35.11
CA LYS A 223 -15.67 -12.84 35.49
C LYS A 223 -15.62 -13.93 36.58
N TYR A 224 -14.48 -14.62 36.75
CA TYR A 224 -14.27 -15.65 37.77
C TYR A 224 -13.60 -15.14 39.06
N LEU A 225 -12.96 -13.96 39.04
CA LEU A 225 -12.34 -13.32 40.21
C LEU A 225 -13.26 -12.34 40.96
N HIS A 226 -14.54 -12.23 40.54
CA HIS A 226 -15.60 -11.48 41.23
C HIS A 226 -16.55 -12.41 42.02
N ILE A 227 -16.02 -13.54 42.53
CA ILE A 227 -16.60 -14.34 43.62
C ILE A 227 -15.69 -14.15 44.83
#